data_AF-A0A7V8NU70-F1
#
_entry.id   AF-A0A7V8NU70-F1
#
_cell.length_a   1.000
_cell.length_b   1.000
_cell.length_c   1.000
_cell.angle_alpha   90.00
_cell.angle_beta   90.00
_cell.angle_gamma   90.00
#
_symmetry.space_group_name_H-M   'P 1'
#
loop_
_entity.id
_entity.type
_entity.pdbx_description
1 polymer ?
#
loop_
_entity_poly.entity_id
_entity_poly.type
_entity_poly.pdbx_seq_one_letter_code
_entity_poly.pdbx_strand_id
1 'polypeptide(L)'
;MSLEDLSMDQLRELAGRAEKYAPAHNLVEQLGKDPDMRLALQRWAKKKNPTLSIPEVDAEDRIQAALKEEREAREKREAKLTEDEARRNIEAQKRAVIEKYHLTADDVTAIEKRMLKSDDNPDPLPPRYDWAAQLYMNSRTPSTPTPSAFLPPTYSMPEGKVWGKGIGNPAELNRIANDQAALALQEIRGGKVAQ
;
A
#
# COMPACT_ATOMS: atom_id res chain seq x y z
N MET A 1 1.65 80.40 -22.67
CA MET A 1 0.90 80.60 -21.41
C MET A 1 1.52 79.70 -20.37
N SER A 2 2.15 80.28 -19.36
CA SER A 2 2.78 79.58 -18.25
C SER A 2 1.73 79.08 -17.26
N LEU A 3 1.99 77.94 -16.60
CA LEU A 3 1.12 77.37 -15.55
C LEU A 3 0.89 78.33 -14.37
N GLU A 4 1.75 79.33 -14.23
CA GLU A 4 1.75 80.30 -13.13
C GLU A 4 0.72 81.42 -13.30
N ASP A 5 0.16 81.62 -14.50
CA ASP A 5 -0.82 82.67 -14.80
C ASP A 5 -2.29 82.22 -14.68
N LEU A 6 -2.53 80.95 -14.32
CA LEU A 6 -3.87 80.35 -14.25
C LEU A 6 -4.44 80.44 -12.83
N SER A 7 -5.71 80.83 -12.73
CA SER A 7 -6.44 80.81 -11.45
C SER A 7 -6.57 79.38 -10.89
N MET A 8 -6.71 79.24 -9.57
CA MET A 8 -6.83 77.93 -8.91
C MET A 8 -7.96 77.06 -9.47
N ASP A 9 -9.06 77.65 -9.92
CA ASP A 9 -10.15 76.91 -10.55
C ASP A 9 -9.78 76.44 -11.97
N GLN A 10 -9.06 77.26 -12.75
CA GLN A 10 -8.55 76.85 -14.05
C GLN A 10 -7.47 75.76 -13.93
N LEU A 11 -6.62 75.82 -12.91
CA LEU A 11 -5.65 74.76 -12.61
C LEU A 11 -6.35 73.44 -12.23
N ARG A 12 -7.44 73.50 -11.47
CA ARG A 12 -8.27 72.32 -11.16
C ARG A 12 -8.95 71.75 -12.40
N GLU A 13 -9.49 72.58 -13.28
CA GLU A 13 -10.07 72.11 -14.55
C GLU A 13 -9.01 71.49 -15.47
N LEU A 14 -7.81 72.08 -15.52
CA LEU A 14 -6.71 71.59 -16.35
C LEU A 14 -6.13 70.29 -15.79
N ALA A 15 -6.04 70.15 -14.46
CA ALA A 15 -5.70 68.90 -13.78
C ALA A 15 -6.76 67.81 -14.04
N GLY A 16 -8.05 68.12 -13.91
CA GLY A 16 -9.14 67.19 -14.22
C GLY A 16 -9.19 66.78 -15.70
N ARG A 17 -8.80 67.68 -16.62
CA ARG A 17 -8.58 67.34 -18.03
C ARG A 17 -7.36 66.45 -18.21
N ALA A 18 -6.23 66.79 -17.59
CA ALA A 18 -4.99 66.03 -17.69
C ALA A 18 -5.13 64.61 -17.14
N GLU A 19 -5.88 64.42 -16.05
CA GLU A 19 -6.23 63.11 -15.52
C GLU A 19 -7.09 62.30 -16.50
N LYS A 20 -8.09 62.92 -17.13
CA LYS A 20 -8.91 62.27 -18.17
C LYS A 20 -8.12 61.89 -19.43
N TYR A 21 -7.14 62.70 -19.82
CA TYR A 21 -6.27 62.43 -20.97
C TYR A 21 -5.02 61.63 -20.61
N ALA A 22 -4.82 61.28 -19.34
CA ALA A 22 -3.71 60.45 -18.94
C ALA A 22 -3.84 59.08 -19.63
N PRO A 23 -2.76 58.55 -20.22
CA PRO A 23 -2.80 57.26 -20.91
C PRO A 23 -3.27 56.13 -19.98
N ALA A 24 -3.01 56.25 -18.67
CA ALA A 24 -3.47 55.32 -17.65
C ALA A 24 -5.00 55.34 -17.44
N HIS A 25 -5.64 56.52 -17.46
CA HIS A 25 -7.09 56.62 -17.26
C HIS A 25 -7.85 56.02 -18.45
N ASN A 26 -7.43 56.36 -19.66
CA ASN A 26 -8.01 55.79 -20.89
C ASN A 26 -7.82 54.28 -20.97
N LEU A 27 -6.67 53.76 -20.54
CA LEU A 27 -6.41 52.33 -20.47
C LEU A 27 -7.34 51.64 -19.46
N VAL A 28 -7.56 52.22 -18.28
CA VAL A 28 -8.48 51.67 -17.27
C VAL A 28 -9.93 51.68 -17.76
N GLU A 29 -10.36 52.74 -18.46
CA GLU A 29 -11.70 52.77 -19.07
C GLU A 29 -11.86 51.73 -20.18
N GLN A 30 -10.83 51.52 -21.00
CA GLN A 30 -10.84 50.49 -22.05
C GLN A 30 -10.88 49.09 -21.43
N LEU A 31 -10.01 48.81 -20.45
CA LEU A 31 -9.99 47.55 -19.71
C LEU A 31 -11.28 47.29 -18.91
N GLY A 32 -11.97 48.35 -18.47
CA GLY A 32 -13.28 48.25 -17.83
C GLY A 32 -14.41 47.90 -18.82
N LYS A 33 -14.25 48.19 -20.11
CA LYS A 33 -15.19 47.83 -21.17
C LYS A 33 -15.00 46.38 -21.65
N ASP A 34 -13.78 45.86 -21.57
CA ASP A 34 -13.46 44.48 -21.90
C ASP A 34 -14.01 43.50 -20.84
N PRO A 35 -14.85 42.53 -21.22
CA PRO A 35 -15.51 41.64 -20.26
C PRO A 35 -14.52 40.74 -19.50
N ASP A 36 -13.44 40.31 -20.15
CA ASP A 36 -12.44 39.41 -19.55
C ASP A 36 -11.56 40.14 -18.51
N MET A 37 -11.25 41.41 -18.76
CA MET A 37 -10.36 42.21 -17.91
C MET A 37 -11.11 42.96 -16.81
N ARG A 38 -12.42 43.19 -16.99
CA ARG A 38 -13.29 43.83 -15.99
C ARG A 38 -13.25 43.12 -14.64
N LEU A 39 -13.36 41.79 -14.64
CA LEU A 39 -13.34 41.00 -13.41
C LEU A 39 -11.98 41.10 -12.68
N ALA A 40 -10.88 41.04 -13.44
CA ALA A 40 -9.53 41.17 -12.91
C ALA A 40 -9.29 42.57 -12.32
N LEU A 41 -9.78 43.60 -13.00
CA LEU A 41 -9.72 44.99 -12.53
C LEU A 41 -10.56 45.19 -11.26
N GLN A 42 -11.77 44.63 -11.22
CA GLN A 42 -12.64 44.66 -10.04
C GLN A 42 -12.01 43.95 -8.84
N ARG A 43 -11.38 42.79 -9.05
CA ARG A 43 -10.59 42.10 -8.00
C ARG A 43 -9.42 42.95 -7.52
N TRP A 44 -8.72 43.62 -8.43
CA TRP A 44 -7.63 44.51 -8.07
C TRP A 44 -8.11 45.74 -7.29
N ALA A 45 -9.24 46.33 -7.69
CA ALA A 45 -9.89 47.44 -7.00
C ALA A 45 -10.31 47.05 -5.57
N LYS A 46 -10.93 45.87 -5.39
CA LYS A 46 -11.28 45.32 -4.07
C LYS A 46 -10.05 45.04 -3.20
N LYS A 47 -8.94 44.58 -3.79
CA LYS A 47 -7.67 44.39 -3.07
C LYS A 47 -7.07 45.71 -2.57
N LYS A 48 -7.28 46.81 -3.31
CA LYS A 48 -6.82 48.15 -2.93
C LYS A 48 -7.75 48.83 -1.94
N ASN A 49 -9.06 48.68 -2.12
CA ASN A 49 -10.09 49.22 -1.23
C ASN A 49 -11.06 48.09 -0.81
N PRO A 50 -10.80 47.42 0.33
CA PRO A 50 -11.60 46.27 0.78
C PRO A 50 -13.05 46.61 1.15
N THR A 51 -13.38 47.89 1.33
CA THR A 51 -14.73 48.38 1.67
C THR A 51 -15.66 48.48 0.45
N LEU A 52 -15.12 48.38 -0.76
CA LEU A 52 -15.93 48.30 -1.98
C LEU A 52 -16.52 46.88 -2.09
N SER A 53 -17.83 46.77 -1.87
CA SER A 53 -18.57 45.54 -2.22
C SER A 53 -18.78 45.53 -3.73
N ILE A 54 -18.22 44.52 -4.38
CA ILE A 54 -18.39 44.26 -5.81
C ILE A 54 -19.09 42.91 -5.90
N PRO A 55 -20.40 42.89 -6.21
CA PRO A 55 -21.22 41.68 -6.13
C PRO A 55 -20.69 40.50 -6.93
N GLU A 56 -20.10 40.75 -8.10
CA GLU A 56 -19.55 39.71 -8.98
C GLU A 56 -18.36 39.00 -8.33
N VAL A 57 -17.43 39.78 -7.76
CA VAL A 57 -16.25 39.24 -7.08
C VAL A 57 -16.64 38.58 -5.75
N ASP A 58 -17.57 39.20 -5.01
CA ASP A 58 -18.09 38.63 -3.76
C ASP A 58 -18.79 37.28 -3.97
N ALA A 59 -19.57 37.13 -5.06
CA ALA A 59 -20.23 35.89 -5.41
C ALA A 59 -19.23 34.79 -5.80
N GLU A 60 -18.23 35.12 -6.64
CA GLU A 60 -17.18 34.17 -7.00
C GLU A 60 -16.34 33.73 -5.81
N ASP A 61 -15.97 34.66 -4.91
CA ASP A 61 -15.21 34.35 -3.70
C ASP A 61 -16.00 33.37 -2.81
N ARG A 62 -17.32 33.58 -2.65
CA ARG A 62 -18.20 32.68 -1.90
C ARG A 62 -18.31 31.30 -2.54
N ILE A 63 -18.48 31.25 -3.86
CA ILE A 63 -18.56 29.98 -4.60
C ILE A 63 -17.24 29.23 -4.50
N GLN A 64 -16.11 29.90 -4.66
CA GLN A 64 -14.79 29.29 -4.52
C GLN A 64 -14.54 28.80 -3.09
N ALA A 65 -14.97 29.55 -2.07
CA ALA A 65 -14.87 29.13 -0.68
C ALA A 65 -15.69 27.86 -0.42
N ALA A 66 -16.97 27.84 -0.84
CA ALA A 66 -17.84 26.67 -0.72
C ALA A 66 -17.27 25.45 -1.48
N LEU A 67 -16.73 25.67 -2.67
CA LEU A 67 -16.15 24.61 -3.49
C LEU A 67 -14.85 24.06 -2.90
N LYS A 68 -14.04 24.91 -2.24
CA LYS A 68 -12.86 24.47 -1.48
C LYS A 68 -13.26 23.64 -0.27
N GLU A 69 -14.24 24.11 0.51
CA GLU A 69 -14.75 23.38 1.67
C GLU A 69 -15.30 22.00 1.30
N GLU A 70 -16.07 21.91 0.22
CA GLU A 70 -16.58 20.63 -0.28
C GLU A 70 -15.46 19.70 -0.78
N ARG A 71 -14.43 20.24 -1.45
CA ARG A 71 -13.27 19.44 -1.87
C ARG A 71 -12.51 18.89 -0.67
N GLU A 72 -12.22 19.73 0.32
CA GLU A 72 -11.55 19.29 1.55
C GLU A 72 -12.38 18.26 2.31
N ALA A 73 -13.70 18.41 2.35
CA ALA A 73 -14.59 17.44 2.98
C ALA A 73 -14.60 16.11 2.22
N ARG A 74 -14.60 16.14 0.89
CA ARG A 74 -14.49 14.93 0.04
C ARG A 74 -13.16 14.24 0.22
N GLU A 75 -12.05 14.96 0.13
CA GLU A 75 -10.70 14.41 0.34
C GLU A 75 -10.58 13.73 1.71
N LYS A 76 -11.10 14.36 2.77
CA LYS A 76 -11.13 13.76 4.13
C LYS A 76 -11.98 12.49 4.18
N ARG A 77 -13.11 12.44 3.46
CA ARG A 77 -13.96 11.24 3.41
C ARG A 77 -13.31 10.13 2.60
N GLU A 78 -12.73 10.44 1.45
CA GLU A 78 -12.01 9.49 0.61
C GLU A 78 -10.80 8.91 1.35
N ALA A 79 -10.01 9.75 2.03
CA ALA A 79 -8.90 9.29 2.86
C ALA A 79 -9.37 8.29 3.93
N LYS A 80 -10.44 8.62 4.67
CA LYS A 80 -11.01 7.70 5.67
C LYS A 80 -11.51 6.39 5.06
N LEU A 81 -12.19 6.44 3.91
CA LEU A 81 -12.67 5.24 3.23
C LEU A 81 -11.49 4.35 2.80
N THR A 82 -10.44 4.93 2.24
CA THR A 82 -9.25 4.16 1.85
C THR A 82 -8.54 3.54 3.05
N GLU A 83 -8.44 4.25 4.18
CA GLU A 83 -7.90 3.71 5.43
C GLU A 83 -8.76 2.56 5.98
N ASP A 84 -10.08 2.74 6.00
CA ASP A 84 -11.03 1.72 6.48
C ASP A 84 -11.02 0.47 5.59
N GLU A 85 -10.95 0.64 4.26
CA GLU A 85 -10.82 -0.47 3.31
C GLU A 85 -9.49 -1.20 3.49
N ALA A 86 -8.38 -0.48 3.65
CA ALA A 86 -7.08 -1.08 3.94
C ALA A 86 -7.11 -1.89 5.24
N ARG A 87 -7.73 -1.34 6.31
CA ARG A 87 -7.90 -2.04 7.59
C ARG A 87 -8.74 -3.31 7.44
N ARG A 88 -9.88 -3.23 6.76
CA ARG A 88 -10.74 -4.39 6.49
C ARG A 88 -10.03 -5.47 5.69
N ASN A 89 -9.26 -5.08 4.68
CA ASN A 89 -8.48 -6.02 3.88
C ASN A 89 -7.41 -6.73 4.72
N ILE A 90 -6.72 -6.00 5.60
CA ILE A 90 -5.75 -6.58 6.53
C ILE A 90 -6.45 -7.55 7.49
N GLU A 91 -7.57 -7.16 8.10
CA GLU A 91 -8.34 -8.03 9.00
C GLU A 91 -8.84 -9.30 8.30
N ALA A 92 -9.32 -9.17 7.06
CA ALA A 92 -9.72 -10.32 6.25
C ALA A 92 -8.55 -11.27 5.98
N GLN A 93 -7.36 -10.74 5.68
CA GLN A 93 -6.14 -11.55 5.51
C GLN A 93 -5.73 -12.24 6.81
N LYS A 94 -5.79 -11.56 7.96
CA LYS A 94 -5.51 -12.17 9.28
C LYS A 94 -6.47 -13.34 9.54
N ARG A 95 -7.78 -13.13 9.34
CA ARG A 95 -8.80 -14.18 9.53
C ARG A 95 -8.59 -15.37 8.59
N ALA A 96 -8.29 -15.11 7.32
CA ALA A 96 -8.01 -16.17 6.35
C ALA A 96 -6.80 -17.02 6.74
N VAL A 97 -5.75 -16.41 7.30
CA VAL A 97 -4.56 -17.13 7.78
C VAL A 97 -4.85 -17.94 9.05
N ILE A 98 -5.62 -17.39 9.98
CA ILE A 98 -6.08 -18.11 11.18
C ILE A 98 -6.86 -19.37 10.79
N GLU A 99 -7.79 -19.23 9.86
CA GLU A 99 -8.61 -20.35 9.39
C GLU A 99 -7.80 -21.39 8.62
N LYS A 100 -6.91 -20.95 7.71
CA LYS A 100 -6.11 -21.83 6.84
C LYS A 100 -5.03 -22.61 7.58
N TYR A 101 -4.38 -22.00 8.58
CA TYR A 101 -3.26 -22.62 9.30
C TYR A 101 -3.59 -22.98 10.75
N HIS A 102 -4.84 -22.81 11.20
CA HIS A 102 -5.28 -23.08 12.58
C HIS A 102 -4.40 -22.38 13.64
N LEU A 103 -3.98 -21.15 13.36
CA LEU A 103 -3.12 -20.35 14.24
C LEU A 103 -3.97 -19.64 15.31
N THR A 104 -3.37 -19.38 16.48
CA THR A 104 -4.02 -18.54 17.50
C THR A 104 -3.84 -17.05 17.18
N ALA A 105 -4.64 -16.19 17.83
CA ALA A 105 -4.48 -14.75 17.70
C ALA A 105 -3.08 -14.27 18.12
N ASP A 106 -2.49 -14.91 19.14
CA ASP A 106 -1.14 -14.60 19.61
C ASP A 106 -0.08 -14.93 18.56
N ASP A 107 -0.21 -16.06 17.86
CA ASP A 107 0.71 -16.45 16.79
C ASP A 107 0.69 -15.44 15.63
N VAL A 108 -0.49 -14.90 15.28
CA VAL A 108 -0.64 -13.86 14.24
C VAL A 108 0.06 -12.57 14.65
N THR A 109 -0.05 -12.15 15.92
CA THR A 109 0.69 -10.97 16.41
C THR A 109 2.21 -11.18 16.39
N ALA A 110 2.68 -12.40 16.65
CA ALA A 110 4.10 -12.75 16.55
C ALA A 110 4.59 -12.71 15.09
N ILE A 111 3.77 -13.17 14.14
CA ILE A 111 4.04 -13.07 12.70
C ILE A 111 4.12 -11.61 12.27
N GLU A 112 3.17 -10.76 12.69
CA GLU A 112 3.17 -9.32 12.38
C GLU A 112 4.41 -8.62 12.92
N LYS A 113 4.82 -8.94 14.15
CA LYS A 113 6.05 -8.41 14.74
C LYS A 113 7.29 -8.83 13.93
N ARG A 114 7.32 -10.05 13.38
CA ARG A 114 8.40 -10.52 12.51
C ARG A 114 8.35 -9.94 11.08
N MET A 115 7.19 -9.53 10.60
CA MET A 115 7.03 -8.86 9.30
C MET A 115 7.46 -7.39 9.36
N LEU A 116 7.37 -6.75 10.53
CA LEU A 116 7.86 -5.39 10.73
C LEU A 116 9.39 -5.38 10.75
N LYS A 117 9.98 -4.48 9.95
CA LYS A 117 11.42 -4.24 9.95
C LYS A 117 11.78 -3.39 11.17
N SER A 118 12.57 -3.94 12.07
CA SER A 118 13.13 -3.28 13.25
C SER A 118 14.63 -3.56 13.33
N ASP A 119 15.39 -2.74 14.05
CA ASP A 119 16.83 -2.98 14.25
C ASP A 119 17.13 -4.36 14.86
N ASP A 120 16.20 -4.88 15.68
CA ASP A 120 16.28 -6.21 16.29
C ASP A 120 15.96 -7.38 15.35
N ASN A 121 15.49 -7.11 14.12
CA ASN A 121 15.09 -8.15 13.16
C ASN A 121 15.61 -7.80 11.75
N PRO A 122 16.88 -8.14 11.44
CA PRO A 122 17.53 -7.75 10.19
C PRO A 122 16.90 -8.38 8.95
N ASP A 123 16.26 -9.55 9.11
CA ASP A 123 15.60 -10.31 8.05
C ASP A 123 14.08 -10.38 8.31
N PRO A 124 13.30 -9.33 7.94
CA PRO A 124 11.86 -9.34 8.12
C PRO A 124 11.18 -10.39 7.24
N LEU A 125 10.11 -10.98 7.76
CA LEU A 125 9.26 -11.87 6.97
C LEU A 125 8.63 -11.10 5.79
N PRO A 126 8.38 -11.79 4.66
CA PRO A 126 7.78 -11.16 3.49
C PRO A 126 6.42 -10.53 3.83
N PRO A 127 6.04 -9.40 3.19
CA PRO A 127 4.86 -8.60 3.54
C PRO A 127 3.51 -9.26 3.17
N ARG A 128 3.50 -10.57 2.87
CA ARG A 128 2.29 -11.34 2.56
C ARG A 128 1.99 -12.29 3.73
N TYR A 129 0.84 -12.10 4.38
CA TYR A 129 0.43 -12.88 5.54
C TYR A 129 0.43 -14.40 5.29
N ASP A 130 0.03 -14.85 4.10
CA ASP A 130 0.01 -16.29 3.76
C ASP A 130 1.41 -16.91 3.78
N TRP A 131 2.40 -16.21 3.21
CA TRP A 131 3.77 -16.71 3.15
C TRP A 131 4.49 -16.57 4.49
N ALA A 132 4.25 -15.46 5.20
CA ALA A 132 4.77 -15.25 6.54
C ALA A 132 4.27 -16.33 7.52
N ALA A 133 3.00 -16.73 7.43
CA ALA A 133 2.43 -17.81 8.23
C ALA A 133 3.07 -19.18 7.95
N GLN A 134 3.30 -19.51 6.68
CA GLN A 134 4.01 -20.75 6.31
C GLN A 134 5.43 -20.80 6.88
N LEU A 135 6.18 -19.71 6.76
CA LEU A 135 7.54 -19.62 7.30
C LEU A 135 7.55 -19.68 8.83
N TYR A 136 6.55 -19.07 9.47
CA TYR A 136 6.39 -19.15 10.91
C TYR A 136 6.11 -20.58 11.39
N MET A 137 5.20 -21.29 10.72
CA MET A 137 4.92 -22.71 10.97
C MET A 137 6.18 -23.57 10.80
N ASN A 138 6.92 -23.39 9.71
CA ASN A 138 8.18 -24.10 9.46
C ASN A 138 9.26 -23.79 10.51
N SER A 139 9.23 -22.60 11.10
CA SER A 139 10.15 -22.25 12.19
C SER A 139 9.74 -22.85 13.54
N ARG A 140 8.47 -23.25 13.71
CA ARG A 140 7.91 -23.81 14.94
C ARG A 140 7.95 -25.33 14.98
N THR A 141 8.00 -26.00 13.83
CA THR A 141 8.35 -27.42 13.79
C THR A 141 9.68 -27.58 14.53
N PRO A 142 9.75 -28.42 15.59
CA PRO A 142 10.98 -28.59 16.32
C PRO A 142 12.01 -29.10 15.33
N SER A 143 13.00 -28.26 15.06
CA SER A 143 14.28 -28.64 14.49
C SER A 143 15.01 -29.51 15.53
N THR A 144 14.38 -30.58 16.03
CA THR A 144 15.17 -31.72 16.45
C THR A 144 15.86 -32.15 15.16
N PRO A 145 17.18 -31.90 15.00
CA PRO A 145 17.88 -32.55 13.91
C PRO A 145 17.53 -34.01 14.08
N THR A 146 16.97 -34.65 13.05
CA THR A 146 16.84 -36.10 13.05
C THR A 146 18.19 -36.60 13.53
N PRO A 147 18.30 -37.21 14.73
CA PRO A 147 19.59 -37.51 15.30
C PRO A 147 20.30 -38.31 14.23
N SER A 148 21.52 -37.90 13.83
CA SER A 148 22.21 -38.51 12.68
C SER A 148 22.44 -40.02 12.83
N ALA A 149 22.10 -40.57 14.00
CA ALA A 149 21.96 -41.98 14.29
C ALA A 149 20.80 -42.69 13.56
N PHE A 150 19.76 -41.99 13.09
CA PHE A 150 18.82 -42.56 12.12
C PHE A 150 19.43 -42.47 10.74
N LEU A 151 20.49 -43.25 10.53
CA LEU A 151 20.75 -43.77 9.21
C LEU A 151 19.45 -44.50 8.82
N PRO A 152 18.69 -44.07 7.79
CA PRO A 152 17.76 -45.01 7.17
C PRO A 152 18.59 -46.27 6.91
N PRO A 153 18.09 -47.50 7.14
CA PRO A 153 18.87 -48.69 6.84
C PRO A 153 19.39 -48.48 5.44
N THR A 154 20.69 -48.20 5.33
CA THR A 154 21.32 -48.04 4.03
C THR A 154 21.04 -49.38 3.44
N TYR A 155 20.26 -49.41 2.37
CA TYR A 155 20.08 -50.63 1.63
C TYR A 155 21.49 -51.00 1.19
N SER A 156 22.14 -51.85 1.96
CA SER A 156 23.45 -52.38 1.65
C SER A 156 23.15 -53.21 0.43
N MET A 157 23.45 -52.65 -0.75
CA MET A 157 23.39 -53.41 -1.98
C MET A 157 24.17 -54.68 -1.71
N PRO A 158 23.54 -55.87 -1.77
CA PRO A 158 24.20 -57.10 -1.40
C PRO A 158 25.43 -57.25 -2.30
N GLU A 159 26.60 -57.24 -1.68
CA GLU A 159 27.86 -57.23 -2.40
C GLU A 159 27.94 -58.43 -3.36
N GLY A 160 28.08 -58.11 -4.64
CA GLY A 160 28.79 -58.91 -5.62
C GLY A 160 28.13 -60.16 -6.20
N LYS A 161 27.05 -60.73 -5.66
CA LYS A 161 26.48 -62.00 -6.22
C LYS A 161 24.96 -62.19 -6.17
N VAL A 162 24.16 -61.18 -5.86
CA VAL A 162 22.68 -61.33 -5.84
C VAL A 162 22.01 -60.73 -7.09
N TRP A 163 22.65 -59.74 -7.73
CA TRP A 163 22.13 -59.15 -8.98
C TRP A 163 22.27 -60.06 -10.21
N GLY A 164 22.99 -61.18 -10.12
CA GLY A 164 23.24 -62.11 -11.23
C GLY A 164 22.52 -63.47 -11.13
N LYS A 165 21.75 -63.73 -10.07
CA LYS A 165 21.03 -65.01 -9.88
C LYS A 165 19.52 -64.81 -9.77
N GLY A 166 18.94 -64.15 -10.78
CA GLY A 166 17.50 -63.90 -10.80
C GLY A 166 17.04 -62.96 -11.91
N ILE A 167 17.93 -62.20 -12.52
CA ILE A 167 17.61 -61.48 -13.75
C ILE A 167 17.58 -62.51 -14.90
N GLY A 168 16.43 -63.15 -15.05
CA GLY A 168 16.14 -64.08 -16.15
C GLY A 168 15.25 -65.28 -15.78
N ASN A 169 15.05 -65.60 -14.50
CA ASN A 169 14.24 -66.77 -14.11
C ASN A 169 13.21 -66.44 -13.01
N PRO A 170 11.92 -66.25 -13.38
CA PRO A 170 10.89 -65.75 -12.46
C PRO A 170 10.55 -66.68 -11.29
N ALA A 171 10.86 -67.98 -11.39
CA ALA A 171 10.64 -68.94 -10.31
C ALA A 171 11.55 -68.68 -9.07
N GLU A 172 12.79 -68.27 -9.28
CA GLU A 172 13.72 -67.99 -8.17
C GLU A 172 13.42 -66.67 -7.48
N LEU A 173 12.98 -65.65 -8.23
CA LEU A 173 12.50 -64.38 -7.70
C LEU A 173 11.28 -64.56 -6.79
N ASN A 174 10.32 -65.37 -7.21
CA ASN A 174 9.14 -65.68 -6.39
C ASN A 174 9.51 -66.43 -5.11
N ARG A 175 10.51 -67.33 -5.15
CA ARG A 175 10.98 -68.02 -3.95
C ARG A 175 11.60 -67.05 -2.95
N ILE A 176 12.47 -66.15 -3.41
CA ILE A 176 13.13 -65.15 -2.55
C ILE A 176 12.11 -64.18 -1.95
N ALA A 177 11.13 -63.73 -2.74
CA ALA A 177 10.06 -62.87 -2.24
C ALA A 177 9.21 -63.58 -1.17
N ASN A 178 8.89 -64.86 -1.38
CA ASN A 178 8.12 -65.65 -0.41
C ASN A 178 8.92 -65.91 0.88
N ASP A 179 10.21 -66.18 0.79
CA ASP A 179 11.08 -66.38 1.96
C ASP A 179 11.20 -65.09 2.79
N GLN A 180 11.31 -63.93 2.14
CA GLN A 180 11.31 -62.62 2.82
C GLN A 180 9.96 -62.26 3.43
N ALA A 181 8.85 -62.54 2.73
CA ALA A 181 7.51 -62.35 3.27
C ALA A 181 7.24 -63.25 4.48
N ALA A 182 7.75 -64.49 4.47
CA ALA A 182 7.65 -65.42 5.59
C ALA A 182 8.43 -64.94 6.81
N LEU A 183 9.64 -64.41 6.62
CA LEU A 183 10.44 -63.80 7.70
C LEU A 183 9.74 -62.58 8.29
N ALA A 184 9.22 -61.67 7.45
CA ALA A 184 8.46 -60.51 7.92
C ALA A 184 7.21 -60.90 8.71
N LEU A 185 6.48 -61.94 8.25
CA LEU A 185 5.33 -62.48 8.99
C LEU A 185 5.74 -63.13 10.31
N GLN A 186 6.92 -63.75 10.38
CA GLN A 186 7.45 -64.34 11.61
C GLN A 186 7.87 -63.26 12.60
N GLU A 187 8.39 -62.12 12.13
CA GLU A 187 8.70 -60.95 12.97
C GLU A 187 7.43 -60.27 13.50
N ILE A 188 6.38 -60.17 12.67
CA ILE A 188 5.05 -59.69 13.10
C ILE A 188 4.44 -60.64 14.14
N ARG A 189 4.48 -61.95 13.90
CA ARG A 189 3.97 -62.96 14.85
C ARG A 189 4.81 -63.04 16.12
N GLY A 190 6.11 -62.77 16.03
CA GLY A 190 7.03 -62.72 17.16
C GLY A 190 6.93 -61.43 17.99
N GLY A 191 6.01 -60.52 17.65
CA GLY A 191 5.74 -59.30 18.41
C GLY A 191 6.82 -58.23 18.32
N LYS A 192 7.82 -58.39 17.44
CA LYS A 192 8.97 -57.46 17.33
C LYS A 192 8.63 -56.13 16.65
N VAL A 193 7.47 -56.04 15.99
CA VAL A 193 7.04 -54.86 15.21
C VAL A 193 5.98 -54.03 15.96
N ALA A 194 5.77 -54.26 17.26
CA ALA A 194 4.91 -53.45 18.11
C ALA A 194 5.70 -52.80 19.25
N GLN A 195 6.43 -51.73 18.93
CA GLN A 195 6.61 -50.51 19.74
C GLN A 195 7.18 -49.40 18.86
#